data_AF-A0AAD4L0L6-F1
#
_entry.id   AF-A0AAD4L0L6-F1
#
_cell.length_a   1.000
_cell.length_b   1.000
_cell.length_c   1.000
_cell.angle_alpha   90.00
_cell.angle_beta   90.00
_cell.angle_gamma   90.00
#
_symmetry.space_group_name_H-M   'P 1'
#
loop_
_entity.id
_entity.type
_entity.pdbx_description
1 polymer ?
#
loop_
_entity_poly.entity_id
_entity_poly.type
_entity_poly.pdbx_seq_one_letter_code
_entity_poly.pdbx_strand_id
1 'polypeptide(L)'
;MPQNDLEVGPSLPHQQLAILRAPSILFSPRKPSGAAFTINSKDWYDENYDPGSKNKDSMSRTPRRSEDIWETVYGTAGAVYGVAKVFVALCRSFRIDLHMPTAGMLNFIDKAEVLLRNGSVIDFVFTIEDLYSSLYARLEVEIALLHFCAMFGINDGKAWRRTDPTLPEPGHLYTIMTACQQVLTDKSVCSTFDDHLVKYHQRRFVEEMTRKYQVDGTLPPDSTGYRAHADEIIQDAGSLAFRHWCKIFPEMRFLPIGILAFLSEKYVSIYPRPLSQNSQMKINISFGNIEPENKSAWDKDMIRAHRLCTLAQIEGKSVGELRREEEPSNVLRYASERKCVCLEICTCSRLCTKFASTLCPCSFRWVRGIMIHRPEYDIGYYDKSTIMGELTYESLAALQRDKPEDVVRRELYGGINVIREEMIKHHMAFQTGEIDILLVS
;
A
#
# COMPACT_ATOMS: atom_id res chain seq x y z
N MET A 1 21.59 -47.91 -3.99
CA MET A 1 20.45 -47.15 -4.53
C MET A 1 20.22 -45.97 -3.59
N PRO A 2 20.37 -44.72 -4.03
CA PRO A 2 20.23 -43.58 -3.14
C PRO A 2 18.74 -43.28 -2.92
N GLN A 3 18.36 -43.06 -1.66
CA GLN A 3 17.03 -42.63 -1.27
C GLN A 3 17.05 -41.12 -1.02
N ASN A 4 16.36 -40.42 -1.92
CA ASN A 4 15.66 -39.14 -1.81
C ASN A 4 15.99 -38.22 -0.63
N ASP A 5 16.72 -37.15 -0.95
CA ASP A 5 16.61 -35.86 -0.28
C ASP A 5 15.23 -35.24 -0.64
N LEU A 6 14.35 -35.14 0.36
CA LEU A 6 13.14 -34.32 0.31
C LEU A 6 13.54 -32.87 0.63
N GLU A 7 13.92 -32.12 -0.40
CA GLU A 7 13.88 -30.66 -0.34
C GLU A 7 12.43 -30.20 -0.24
N VAL A 8 12.02 -29.85 0.97
CA VAL A 8 10.78 -29.10 1.22
C VAL A 8 11.01 -27.66 0.73
N GLY A 9 10.62 -27.40 -0.53
CA GLY A 9 10.47 -26.05 -1.05
C GLY A 9 9.34 -25.29 -0.32
N PRO A 10 9.36 -23.95 -0.27
CA PRO A 10 8.46 -23.18 0.58
C PRO A 10 7.03 -23.23 0.03
N SER A 11 6.11 -23.76 0.84
CA SER A 11 4.67 -23.74 0.59
C SER A 11 4.10 -22.32 0.73
N LEU A 12 3.83 -21.65 -0.38
CA LEU A 12 3.09 -20.37 -0.40
C LEU A 12 2.01 -20.42 -1.48
N PRO A 13 0.73 -20.65 -1.09
CA PRO A 13 -0.33 -19.78 -1.62
C PRO A 13 -1.56 -19.51 -0.71
N HIS A 14 -1.64 -19.98 0.54
CA HIS A 14 -2.93 -19.96 1.29
C HIS A 14 -3.20 -18.77 2.22
N GLN A 15 -2.33 -17.74 2.30
CA GLN A 15 -2.41 -16.70 3.35
C GLN A 15 -2.17 -15.25 2.85
N GLN A 16 -2.74 -14.83 1.72
CA GLN A 16 -2.69 -13.44 1.25
C GLN A 16 -4.09 -12.91 0.92
N LEU A 17 -4.42 -11.71 1.38
CA LEU A 17 -5.68 -11.01 1.05
C LEU A 17 -5.50 -9.98 -0.09
N ALA A 18 -4.28 -9.47 -0.33
CA ALA A 18 -4.00 -8.28 -1.15
C ALA A 18 -3.89 -8.57 -2.64
N ILE A 19 -4.83 -9.33 -3.21
CA ILE A 19 -5.22 -9.41 -4.65
C ILE A 19 -5.32 -10.86 -5.17
N LEU A 20 -6.32 -11.03 -6.03
CA LEU A 20 -7.01 -12.25 -6.48
C LEU A 20 -6.23 -13.18 -7.42
N ARG A 21 -4.92 -12.99 -7.53
CA ARG A 21 -4.04 -13.94 -8.20
C ARG A 21 -2.75 -14.01 -7.40
N ALA A 22 -2.26 -15.24 -7.19
CA ALA A 22 -0.84 -15.40 -6.92
C ALA A 22 -0.08 -14.65 -8.03
N PRO A 23 1.03 -13.95 -7.71
CA PRO A 23 1.90 -13.40 -8.73
C PRO A 23 2.14 -14.50 -9.77
N SER A 24 1.94 -14.18 -11.04
CA SER A 24 2.25 -15.18 -12.05
C SER A 24 3.76 -15.42 -11.95
N ILE A 25 4.15 -16.66 -11.65
CA ILE A 25 5.55 -17.12 -11.65
C ILE A 25 6.26 -16.78 -12.99
N LEU A 26 5.46 -16.44 -14.03
CA LEU A 26 5.86 -15.94 -15.35
C LEU A 26 6.88 -14.79 -15.35
N PHE A 27 7.07 -14.05 -14.26
CA PHE A 27 8.14 -13.06 -14.15
C PHE A 27 8.98 -13.25 -12.89
N SER A 28 9.42 -14.49 -12.61
CA SER A 28 10.71 -14.62 -11.94
C SER A 28 11.71 -13.84 -12.78
N PRO A 29 12.32 -12.75 -12.26
CA PRO A 29 13.28 -12.00 -13.05
C PRO A 29 14.31 -13.00 -13.55
N ARG A 30 14.53 -13.05 -14.88
CA ARG A 30 15.73 -13.71 -15.39
C ARG A 30 16.88 -13.16 -14.58
N LYS A 31 17.78 -14.02 -14.08
CA LYS A 31 18.99 -13.53 -13.40
C LYS A 31 19.65 -12.54 -14.37
N PRO A 32 19.66 -11.24 -14.06
CA PRO A 32 20.12 -10.25 -15.02
C PRO A 32 21.58 -10.55 -15.33
N SER A 33 21.97 -10.40 -16.58
CA SER A 33 23.36 -10.52 -17.03
C SER A 33 24.16 -9.26 -16.64
N GLY A 34 24.28 -9.03 -15.33
CA GLY A 34 25.18 -8.07 -14.66
C GLY A 34 24.51 -7.21 -13.59
N ALA A 35 25.04 -6.00 -13.30
CA ALA A 35 24.64 -5.25 -12.11
C ALA A 35 23.13 -4.93 -12.09
N ALA A 36 22.47 -5.26 -10.98
CA ALA A 36 21.06 -4.95 -10.77
C ALA A 36 20.91 -3.49 -10.30
N PHE A 37 19.91 -2.79 -10.83
CA PHE A 37 19.60 -1.44 -10.40
C PHE A 37 19.06 -1.46 -8.96
N THR A 38 19.66 -0.63 -8.10
CA THR A 38 19.13 -0.26 -6.78
C THR A 38 19.35 1.23 -6.61
N ILE A 39 18.55 1.88 -5.75
CA ILE A 39 18.72 3.29 -5.41
C ILE A 39 20.17 3.51 -4.93
N ASN A 40 20.83 4.53 -5.47
CA ASN A 40 22.23 4.89 -5.20
C ASN A 40 23.27 3.82 -5.63
N SER A 41 22.94 2.94 -6.58
CA SER A 41 23.87 1.93 -7.12
C SER A 41 24.92 2.56 -8.06
N LYS A 42 26.12 2.84 -7.55
CA LYS A 42 27.24 3.37 -8.35
C LYS A 42 27.62 2.43 -9.51
N ASP A 43 27.71 1.14 -9.23
CA ASP A 43 28.10 0.13 -10.23
C ASP A 43 27.13 0.09 -11.41
N TRP A 44 25.83 0.29 -11.16
CA TRP A 44 24.83 0.33 -12.23
C TRP A 44 24.99 1.59 -13.10
N TYR A 45 25.28 2.75 -12.50
CA TYR A 45 25.56 3.98 -13.25
C TYR A 45 26.84 3.86 -14.08
N ASP A 46 27.92 3.31 -13.53
CA ASP A 46 29.19 3.15 -14.25
C ASP A 46 29.04 2.20 -15.46
N GLU A 47 28.17 1.19 -15.38
CA GLU A 47 27.88 0.27 -16.48
C GLU A 47 26.93 0.84 -17.56
N ASN A 48 25.99 1.72 -17.20
CA ASN A 48 24.88 2.13 -18.07
C ASN A 48 24.83 3.62 -18.41
N TYR A 49 25.58 4.47 -17.69
CA TYR A 49 25.54 5.94 -17.81
C TYR A 49 26.89 6.55 -18.24
N ASP A 50 28.05 5.99 -17.85
CA ASP A 50 29.35 6.64 -18.09
C ASP A 50 29.70 6.75 -19.61
N PRO A 51 29.73 7.96 -20.20
CA PRO A 51 30.15 8.16 -21.58
C PRO A 51 31.65 7.92 -21.78
N GLY A 52 32.45 7.97 -20.72
CA GLY A 52 33.92 7.90 -20.72
C GLY A 52 34.52 6.50 -20.60
N SER A 53 33.76 5.50 -20.14
CA SER A 53 34.25 4.13 -19.94
C SER A 53 34.39 3.32 -21.24
N LYS A 54 33.91 3.85 -22.37
CA LYS A 54 34.05 3.23 -23.71
C LYS A 54 35.50 3.01 -24.17
N ASN A 55 36.51 3.52 -23.44
CA ASN A 55 37.88 3.61 -23.93
C ASN A 55 38.96 2.77 -23.24
N LYS A 56 38.66 1.78 -22.38
CA LYS A 56 39.75 0.92 -21.85
C LYS A 56 39.58 -0.60 -21.81
N ASP A 57 38.39 -1.17 -22.01
CA ASP A 57 38.23 -2.65 -22.09
C ASP A 57 37.28 -3.08 -23.24
N SER A 58 37.50 -2.50 -24.42
CA SER A 58 36.73 -2.80 -25.64
C SER A 58 37.16 -4.11 -26.31
N MET A 59 37.02 -5.25 -25.61
CA MET A 59 37.17 -6.57 -26.28
C MET A 59 36.28 -7.70 -25.77
N SER A 60 35.19 -7.44 -25.03
CA SER A 60 34.16 -8.49 -24.79
C SER A 60 32.77 -8.04 -24.36
N ARG A 61 32.50 -6.77 -24.03
CA ARG A 61 31.15 -6.37 -23.57
C ARG A 61 30.24 -6.03 -24.75
N THR A 62 29.39 -6.98 -25.16
CA THR A 62 28.23 -6.70 -26.02
C THR A 62 27.35 -5.64 -25.35
N PRO A 63 26.90 -4.60 -26.07
CA PRO A 63 25.95 -3.63 -25.52
C PRO A 63 24.71 -4.36 -25.01
N ARG A 64 24.29 -4.11 -23.76
CA ARG A 64 23.03 -4.66 -23.25
C ARG A 64 21.87 -4.12 -24.08
N ARG A 65 20.87 -4.97 -24.35
CA ARG A 65 19.65 -4.51 -25.04
C ARG A 65 18.88 -3.60 -24.08
N SER A 66 18.14 -2.63 -24.62
CA SER A 66 17.27 -1.74 -23.83
C SER A 66 16.34 -2.53 -22.90
N GLU A 67 15.82 -3.66 -23.39
CA GLU A 67 14.98 -4.60 -22.63
C GLU A 67 15.70 -5.13 -21.36
N ASP A 68 16.97 -5.54 -21.46
CA ASP A 68 17.75 -6.05 -20.33
C ASP A 68 17.98 -4.97 -19.25
N ILE A 69 18.07 -3.70 -19.65
CA ILE A 69 18.24 -2.56 -18.74
C ILE A 69 16.95 -2.35 -17.95
N TRP A 70 15.80 -2.31 -18.65
CA TRP A 70 14.49 -2.15 -18.03
C TRP A 70 14.16 -3.30 -17.06
N GLU A 71 14.50 -4.55 -17.39
CA GLU A 71 14.32 -5.70 -16.49
C GLU A 71 14.98 -5.48 -15.12
N THR A 72 16.18 -4.89 -15.07
CA THR A 72 16.86 -4.58 -13.80
C THR A 72 16.20 -3.44 -13.04
N VAL A 73 15.61 -2.47 -13.74
CA VAL A 73 15.00 -1.28 -13.15
C VAL A 73 13.63 -1.56 -12.54
N TYR A 74 12.82 -2.43 -13.16
CA TYR A 74 11.46 -2.70 -12.70
C TYR A 74 11.38 -3.30 -11.29
N GLY A 75 12.40 -4.05 -10.85
CA GLY A 75 12.44 -4.60 -9.50
C GLY A 75 12.36 -3.49 -8.44
N THR A 76 13.35 -2.58 -8.48
CA THR A 76 13.46 -1.45 -7.55
C THR A 76 12.38 -0.41 -7.79
N ALA A 77 12.14 -0.02 -9.05
CA ALA A 77 11.12 0.98 -9.37
C ALA A 77 9.72 0.53 -8.98
N GLY A 78 9.39 -0.75 -9.21
CA GLY A 78 8.11 -1.33 -8.81
C GLY A 78 7.90 -1.34 -7.30
N ALA A 79 8.97 -1.56 -6.53
CA ALA A 79 8.92 -1.48 -5.06
C ALA A 79 8.65 -0.05 -4.58
N VAL A 80 9.44 0.93 -5.04
CA VAL A 80 9.29 2.34 -4.65
C VAL A 80 7.93 2.88 -5.07
N TYR A 81 7.55 2.67 -6.33
CA TYR A 81 6.27 3.12 -6.88
C TYR A 81 5.07 2.42 -6.21
N GLY A 82 5.18 1.12 -5.95
CA GLY A 82 4.15 0.35 -5.23
C GLY A 82 3.92 0.87 -3.82
N VAL A 83 5.00 1.09 -3.04
CA VAL A 83 4.91 1.70 -1.70
C VAL A 83 4.31 3.10 -1.79
N ALA A 84 4.71 3.91 -2.78
CA ALA A 84 4.14 5.24 -3.00
C ALA A 84 2.62 5.19 -3.20
N LYS A 85 2.11 4.31 -4.06
CA LYS A 85 0.67 4.15 -4.31
C LYS A 85 -0.10 3.69 -3.06
N VAL A 86 0.45 2.74 -2.29
CA VAL A 86 -0.14 2.29 -1.01
C VAL A 86 -0.15 3.43 0.01
N PHE A 87 0.94 4.18 0.13
CA PHE A 87 1.06 5.28 1.06
C PHE A 87 0.15 6.46 0.69
N VAL A 88 -0.04 6.75 -0.61
CA VAL A 88 -1.03 7.72 -1.09
C VAL A 88 -2.45 7.30 -0.69
N ALA A 89 -2.80 6.02 -0.83
CA ALA A 89 -4.11 5.51 -0.42
C ALA A 89 -4.33 5.63 1.10
N LEU A 90 -3.32 5.33 1.90
CA LEU A 90 -3.30 5.56 3.34
C LEU A 90 -3.55 7.05 3.64
N CYS A 91 -2.77 7.93 3.01
CA CYS A 91 -2.85 9.37 3.22
C CYS A 91 -4.24 9.92 2.90
N ARG A 92 -4.84 9.51 1.78
CA ARG A 92 -6.21 9.86 1.41
C ARG A 92 -7.24 9.40 2.45
N SER A 93 -7.05 8.21 3.01
CA SER A 93 -7.93 7.65 4.04
C SER A 93 -7.92 8.47 5.34
N PHE A 94 -6.76 9.02 5.70
CA PHE A 94 -6.59 9.90 6.87
C PHE A 94 -6.75 11.40 6.54
N ARG A 95 -7.09 11.75 5.28
CA ARG A 95 -7.17 13.14 4.77
C ARG A 95 -5.88 13.93 4.96
N ILE A 96 -4.75 13.25 4.79
CA ILE A 96 -3.41 13.84 4.83
C ILE A 96 -3.23 14.67 3.56
N ASP A 97 -2.83 15.93 3.73
CA ASP A 97 -2.45 16.78 2.62
C ASP A 97 -1.10 16.33 2.04
N LEU A 98 -1.15 15.88 0.79
CA LEU A 98 0.00 15.44 0.01
C LEU A 98 0.47 16.52 -0.98
N HIS A 99 -0.26 17.63 -1.12
CA HIS A 99 0.13 18.70 -2.03
C HIS A 99 1.28 19.51 -1.43
N MET A 100 2.46 19.33 -2.03
CA MET A 100 3.64 20.13 -1.77
C MET A 100 4.07 20.73 -3.12
N PRO A 101 3.90 22.03 -3.35
CA PRO A 101 4.11 22.66 -4.67
C PRO A 101 5.50 22.43 -5.26
N THR A 102 6.52 22.31 -4.40
CA THR A 102 7.90 22.03 -4.79
C THR A 102 8.34 20.71 -4.14
N ALA A 103 8.71 19.71 -4.96
CA ALA A 103 9.17 18.38 -4.52
C ALA A 103 8.13 17.47 -3.83
N GLY A 104 6.84 17.66 -4.11
CA GLY A 104 5.79 16.75 -3.67
C GLY A 104 5.88 15.38 -4.33
N MET A 105 5.75 14.31 -3.53
CA MET A 105 5.72 12.92 -3.98
C MET A 105 4.74 12.67 -5.14
N LEU A 106 3.58 13.34 -5.14
CA LEU A 106 2.60 13.23 -6.24
C LEU A 106 3.18 13.68 -7.58
N ASN A 107 3.98 14.74 -7.61
CA ASN A 107 4.60 15.22 -8.86
C ASN A 107 5.61 14.20 -9.41
N PHE A 108 6.34 13.50 -8.52
CA PHE A 108 7.27 12.45 -8.94
C PHE A 108 6.54 11.19 -9.41
N ILE A 109 5.38 10.85 -8.82
CA ILE A 109 4.49 9.79 -9.32
C ILE A 109 4.01 10.14 -10.74
N ASP A 110 3.46 11.32 -10.94
CA ASP A 110 2.96 11.76 -12.24
C ASP A 110 4.08 11.78 -13.31
N LYS A 111 5.26 12.25 -12.93
CA LYS A 111 6.44 12.25 -13.81
C LYS A 111 6.91 10.83 -14.14
N ALA A 112 6.95 9.93 -13.16
CA ALA A 112 7.31 8.53 -13.37
C ALA A 112 6.33 7.82 -14.31
N GLU A 113 5.03 8.10 -14.17
CA GLU A 113 3.98 7.60 -15.05
C GLU A 113 4.19 8.04 -16.50
N VAL A 114 4.47 9.32 -16.75
CA VAL A 114 4.78 9.85 -18.08
C VAL A 114 6.04 9.19 -18.68
N LEU A 115 7.10 9.04 -17.87
CA LEU A 115 8.37 8.47 -18.30
C LEU A 115 8.29 6.96 -18.55
N LEU A 116 7.41 6.23 -17.85
CA LEU A 116 7.19 4.81 -18.10
C LEU A 116 6.63 4.55 -19.50
N ARG A 117 5.83 5.49 -20.03
CA ARG A 117 5.20 5.39 -21.35
C ARG A 117 6.23 5.49 -22.46
N ASN A 118 6.91 6.63 -22.56
CA ASN A 118 7.80 6.98 -23.69
C ASN A 118 9.10 7.67 -23.26
N GLY A 119 9.48 7.55 -21.98
CA GLY A 119 10.65 8.24 -21.41
C GLY A 119 11.95 7.46 -21.57
N SER A 120 13.07 8.17 -21.37
CA SER A 120 14.38 7.54 -21.20
C SER A 120 14.41 6.75 -19.89
N VAL A 121 15.02 5.57 -19.92
CA VAL A 121 15.25 4.76 -18.70
C VAL A 121 16.06 5.53 -17.65
N ILE A 122 16.96 6.41 -18.09
CA ILE A 122 17.79 7.24 -17.20
C ILE A 122 16.94 8.30 -16.48
N ASP A 123 16.08 9.01 -17.22
CA ASP A 123 15.19 10.01 -16.62
C ASP A 123 14.18 9.34 -15.68
N PHE A 124 13.72 8.13 -16.03
CA PHE A 124 12.86 7.32 -15.18
C PHE A 124 13.57 6.93 -13.88
N VAL A 125 14.81 6.44 -13.97
CA VAL A 125 15.64 6.11 -12.80
C VAL A 125 15.81 7.31 -11.87
N PHE A 126 16.22 8.47 -12.38
CA PHE A 126 16.37 9.67 -11.54
C PHE A 126 15.04 10.09 -10.90
N THR A 127 13.93 9.99 -11.64
CA THR A 127 12.61 10.30 -11.10
C THR A 127 12.20 9.31 -9.99
N ILE A 128 12.58 8.04 -10.10
CA ILE A 128 12.34 7.02 -9.06
C ILE A 128 13.21 7.27 -7.83
N GLU A 129 14.45 7.73 -7.97
CA GLU A 129 15.32 8.12 -6.83
C GLU A 129 14.82 9.37 -6.11
N ASP A 130 14.33 10.37 -6.84
CA ASP A 130 13.66 11.54 -6.27
C ASP A 130 12.37 11.13 -5.54
N LEU A 131 11.58 10.24 -6.16
CA LEU A 131 10.38 9.68 -5.54
C LEU A 131 10.72 8.94 -4.25
N TYR A 132 11.76 8.10 -4.26
CA TYR A 132 12.23 7.36 -3.09
C TYR A 132 12.51 8.29 -1.91
N SER A 133 13.31 9.33 -2.15
CA SER A 133 13.76 10.23 -1.09
C SER A 133 12.61 11.08 -0.53
N SER A 134 11.73 11.58 -1.41
CA SER A 134 10.53 12.33 -1.01
C SER A 134 9.52 11.45 -0.25
N LEU A 135 9.29 10.23 -0.73
CA LEU A 135 8.42 9.24 -0.09
C LEU A 135 8.93 8.85 1.29
N TYR A 136 10.21 8.50 1.40
CA TYR A 136 10.83 8.07 2.66
C TYR A 136 10.76 9.18 3.70
N ALA A 137 11.14 10.40 3.32
CA ALA A 137 11.04 11.57 4.18
C ALA A 137 9.61 11.80 4.66
N ARG A 138 8.62 11.69 3.76
CA ARG A 138 7.22 11.87 4.14
C ARG A 138 6.70 10.75 5.03
N LEU A 139 7.11 9.51 4.79
CA LEU A 139 6.77 8.36 5.64
C LEU A 139 7.29 8.55 7.07
N GLU A 140 8.55 8.96 7.23
CA GLU A 140 9.16 9.30 8.52
C GLU A 140 8.43 10.43 9.25
N VAL A 141 8.04 11.48 8.52
CA VAL A 141 7.24 12.59 9.07
C VAL A 141 5.91 12.08 9.62
N GLU A 142 5.19 11.23 8.87
CA GLU A 142 3.90 10.70 9.32
C GLU A 142 4.05 9.71 10.48
N ILE A 143 5.12 8.88 10.50
CA ILE A 143 5.47 8.03 11.64
C ILE A 143 5.74 8.89 12.89
N ALA A 144 6.49 9.99 12.74
CA ALA A 144 6.78 10.91 13.84
C ALA A 144 5.51 11.53 14.41
N LEU A 145 4.59 11.98 13.55
CA LEU A 145 3.29 12.55 13.95
C LEU A 145 2.37 11.52 14.60
N LEU A 146 2.39 10.28 14.13
CA LEU A 146 1.67 9.16 14.74
C LEU A 146 2.21 8.85 16.14
N HIS A 147 3.54 8.78 16.28
CA HIS A 147 4.19 8.56 17.56
C HIS A 147 3.95 9.72 18.53
N PHE A 148 3.93 10.96 18.02
CA PHE A 148 3.57 12.13 18.81
C PHE A 148 2.13 12.01 19.33
N CYS A 149 1.17 11.66 18.47
CA CYS A 149 -0.21 11.42 18.89
C CYS A 149 -0.33 10.36 19.99
N ALA A 150 0.42 9.26 19.89
CA ALA A 150 0.38 8.17 20.85
C ALA A 150 0.89 8.58 22.25
N MET A 151 1.73 9.60 22.36
CA MET A 151 2.27 10.07 23.66
C MET A 151 1.19 10.62 24.59
N PHE A 152 0.04 11.05 24.06
CA PHE A 152 -1.03 11.70 24.83
C PHE A 152 -2.20 10.77 25.17
N GLY A 153 -2.09 9.47 24.85
CA GLY A 153 -2.91 8.42 25.45
C GLY A 153 -4.42 8.67 25.54
N ILE A 154 -5.06 9.09 24.44
CA ILE A 154 -6.53 9.16 24.40
C ILE A 154 -7.07 7.72 24.31
N ASN A 155 -7.43 7.17 25.47
CA ASN A 155 -7.88 5.78 25.69
C ASN A 155 -8.70 5.14 24.55
N ASP A 156 -8.21 4.02 24.02
CA ASP A 156 -8.87 3.08 23.09
C ASP A 156 -10.01 2.26 23.73
N GLY A 157 -10.65 2.79 24.78
CA GLY A 157 -11.47 2.04 25.73
C GLY A 157 -12.87 1.64 25.27
N LYS A 158 -13.16 1.49 23.97
CA LYS A 158 -14.48 0.99 23.54
C LYS A 158 -14.35 -0.08 22.47
N ALA A 159 -14.78 -1.28 22.82
CA ALA A 159 -15.07 -2.37 21.90
C ALA A 159 -16.22 -1.95 20.97
N TRP A 160 -15.90 -1.31 19.85
CA TRP A 160 -16.88 -0.84 18.88
C TRP A 160 -17.45 -2.01 18.05
N ARG A 161 -18.74 -1.90 17.73
CA ARG A 161 -19.52 -2.94 17.04
C ARG A 161 -18.94 -3.16 15.64
N ARG A 162 -18.47 -4.39 15.38
CA ARG A 162 -17.69 -4.84 14.20
C ARG A 162 -18.47 -4.94 12.88
N THR A 163 -19.37 -4.02 12.57
CA THR A 163 -20.19 -4.11 11.34
C THR A 163 -19.70 -3.22 10.20
N ASP A 164 -19.11 -2.06 10.51
CA ASP A 164 -18.58 -1.15 9.49
C ASP A 164 -17.06 -1.16 9.42
N PRO A 165 -16.46 -1.10 8.21
CA PRO A 165 -15.02 -1.02 8.08
C PRO A 165 -14.52 0.35 8.55
N THR A 166 -13.81 0.35 9.67
CA THR A 166 -13.18 1.53 10.26
C THR A 166 -11.73 1.63 9.82
N LEU A 167 -11.18 2.85 9.82
CA LEU A 167 -9.73 3.05 9.72
C LEU A 167 -8.99 2.29 10.83
N PRO A 168 -7.74 1.86 10.56
CA PRO A 168 -6.93 1.16 11.55
C PRO A 168 -6.56 2.09 12.71
N GLU A 169 -6.49 1.52 13.91
CA GLU A 169 -5.99 2.21 15.10
C GLU A 169 -4.49 2.54 14.98
N PRO A 170 -3.96 3.50 15.78
CA PRO A 170 -2.58 3.98 15.65
C PRO A 170 -1.50 2.88 15.67
N GLY A 171 -1.64 1.88 16.54
CA GLY A 171 -0.68 0.78 16.62
C GLY A 171 -0.60 -0.04 15.31
N HIS A 172 -1.76 -0.38 14.73
CA HIS A 172 -1.80 -1.10 13.45
C HIS A 172 -1.29 -0.23 12.29
N LEU A 173 -1.58 1.06 12.32
CA LEU A 173 -1.07 2.01 11.33
C LEU A 173 0.47 2.12 11.37
N TYR A 174 1.04 2.14 12.58
CA TYR A 174 2.49 2.14 12.77
C TYR A 174 3.13 0.89 12.16
N THR A 175 2.54 -0.28 12.35
CA THR A 175 3.01 -1.54 11.72
C THR A 175 2.96 -1.46 10.20
N ILE A 176 1.90 -0.90 9.61
CA ILE A 176 1.79 -0.71 8.16
C ILE A 176 2.87 0.24 7.63
N MET A 177 3.05 1.41 8.27
CA MET A 177 4.05 2.39 7.85
C MET A 177 5.48 1.86 7.99
N THR A 178 5.75 1.14 9.08
CA THR A 178 7.05 0.49 9.29
C THR A 178 7.30 -0.61 8.26
N ALA A 179 6.30 -1.38 7.87
CA ALA A 179 6.43 -2.37 6.79
C ALA A 179 6.77 -1.68 5.45
N CYS A 180 6.16 -0.54 5.13
CA CYS A 180 6.52 0.28 3.97
C CYS A 180 7.98 0.75 4.05
N GLN A 181 8.43 1.23 5.22
CA GLN A 181 9.80 1.67 5.43
C GLN A 181 10.79 0.53 5.24
N GLN A 182 10.51 -0.65 5.79
CA GLN A 182 11.33 -1.85 5.65
C GLN A 182 11.53 -2.24 4.19
N VAL A 183 10.48 -2.16 3.36
CA VAL A 183 10.58 -2.40 1.91
C VAL A 183 11.55 -1.40 1.26
N LEU A 184 11.47 -0.11 1.62
CA LEU A 184 12.33 0.93 1.06
C LEU A 184 13.80 0.83 1.54
N THR A 185 14.04 0.27 2.74
CA THR A 185 15.38 0.04 3.26
C THR A 185 15.99 -1.32 2.87
N ASP A 186 15.23 -2.17 2.18
CA ASP A 186 15.73 -3.48 1.75
C ASP A 186 16.90 -3.29 0.77
N LYS A 187 17.96 -4.09 0.92
CA LYS A 187 19.17 -3.98 0.08
C LYS A 187 18.90 -4.24 -1.40
N SER A 188 17.82 -4.94 -1.73
CA SER A 188 17.36 -5.14 -3.11
C SER A 188 16.70 -3.90 -3.71
N VAL A 189 16.32 -2.91 -2.87
CA VAL A 189 15.72 -1.64 -3.29
C VAL A 189 16.74 -0.52 -3.17
N CYS A 190 17.41 -0.37 -2.03
CA CYS A 190 18.37 0.69 -1.75
C CYS A 190 19.70 0.09 -1.30
N SER A 191 20.77 0.34 -2.07
CA SER A 191 22.12 -0.16 -1.72
C SER A 191 22.74 0.63 -0.57
N THR A 192 22.62 1.96 -0.64
CA THR A 192 23.19 2.90 0.33
C THR A 192 22.17 3.98 0.63
N PHE A 193 21.73 4.05 1.88
CA PHE A 193 20.77 5.06 2.32
C PHE A 193 21.42 6.45 2.38
N ASP A 194 20.82 7.43 1.69
CA ASP A 194 21.25 8.83 1.74
C ASP A 194 20.37 9.62 2.74
N ASP A 195 20.86 9.70 3.96
CA ASP A 195 20.24 10.46 5.05
C ASP A 195 20.17 11.97 4.76
N HIS A 196 21.09 12.51 3.94
CA HIS A 196 21.15 13.94 3.68
C HIS A 196 19.99 14.42 2.81
N LEU A 197 19.65 13.65 1.77
CA LEU A 197 18.52 13.95 0.89
C LEU A 197 17.18 13.77 1.61
N VAL A 198 17.05 12.74 2.43
CA VAL A 198 15.86 12.54 3.29
C VAL A 198 15.66 13.72 4.24
N LYS A 199 16.71 14.16 4.95
CA LYS A 199 16.65 15.34 5.82
C LYS A 199 16.35 16.62 5.07
N TYR A 200 16.83 16.77 3.83
CA TYR A 200 16.46 17.88 2.98
C TYR A 200 14.94 17.93 2.75
N HIS A 201 14.31 16.81 2.37
CA HIS A 201 12.86 16.76 2.19
C HIS A 201 12.08 16.95 3.50
N GLN A 202 12.58 16.44 4.64
CA GLN A 202 11.96 16.68 5.95
C GLN A 202 11.98 18.15 6.34
N ARG A 203 13.12 18.83 6.17
CA ARG A 203 13.24 20.28 6.45
C ARG A 203 12.32 21.11 5.55
N ARG A 204 12.23 20.77 4.26
CA ARG A 204 11.28 21.41 3.33
C ARG A 204 9.83 21.24 3.78
N PHE A 205 9.47 20.07 4.29
CA PHE A 205 8.14 19.86 4.87
C PHE A 205 7.90 20.77 6.08
N VAL A 206 8.86 20.86 7.00
CA VAL A 206 8.77 21.72 8.18
C VAL A 206 8.63 23.19 7.80
N GLU A 207 9.46 23.68 6.89
CA GLU A 207 9.42 25.05 6.38
C GLU A 207 8.05 25.39 5.77
N GLU A 208 7.53 24.50 4.91
CA GLU A 208 6.26 24.72 4.23
C GLU A 208 5.08 24.67 5.18
N MET A 209 5.03 23.72 6.11
CA MET A 209 3.96 23.69 7.12
C MET A 209 4.01 24.91 8.02
N THR A 210 5.21 25.32 8.46
CA THR A 210 5.39 26.53 9.25
C THR A 210 4.90 27.75 8.49
N ARG A 211 5.30 27.90 7.22
CA ARG A 211 4.86 29.00 6.34
C ARG A 211 3.34 28.99 6.15
N LYS A 212 2.75 27.84 5.81
CA LYS A 212 1.31 27.67 5.57
C LYS A 212 0.50 28.14 6.78
N TYR A 213 0.85 27.66 7.98
CA TYR A 213 0.10 28.01 9.20
C TYR A 213 0.46 29.37 9.81
N GLN A 214 1.57 29.99 9.40
CA GLN A 214 1.88 31.38 9.75
C GLN A 214 1.18 32.39 8.83
N VAL A 215 1.06 32.08 7.53
CA VAL A 215 0.48 32.98 6.52
C VAL A 215 -1.04 32.91 6.48
N ASP A 216 -1.63 31.71 6.60
CA ASP A 216 -3.09 31.51 6.47
C ASP A 216 -3.90 31.97 7.70
N GLY A 217 -3.22 32.37 8.78
CA GLY A 217 -3.86 32.73 10.05
C GLY A 217 -4.17 31.53 10.95
N THR A 218 -4.71 31.82 12.13
CA THR A 218 -4.93 30.89 13.26
C THR A 218 -5.43 29.52 12.85
N LEU A 219 -4.81 28.48 13.43
CA LEU A 219 -5.25 27.08 13.30
C LEU A 219 -6.76 26.94 13.58
N PRO A 220 -7.44 25.98 12.93
CA PRO A 220 -8.85 25.70 13.20
C PRO A 220 -9.13 25.51 14.71
N PRO A 221 -10.36 25.74 15.20
CA PRO A 221 -10.68 25.52 16.62
C PRO A 221 -10.38 24.08 17.07
N ASP A 222 -9.88 23.91 18.29
CA ASP A 222 -9.60 22.59 18.89
C ASP A 222 -10.90 21.93 19.38
N SER A 223 -11.64 21.35 18.44
CA SER A 223 -12.92 20.69 18.72
C SER A 223 -12.81 19.44 19.59
N THR A 224 -11.61 18.83 19.67
CA THR A 224 -11.38 17.58 20.40
C THR A 224 -10.75 17.80 21.77
N GLY A 225 -10.20 19.00 22.03
CA GLY A 225 -9.40 19.29 23.22
C GLY A 225 -8.01 18.65 23.18
N TYR A 226 -7.67 17.95 22.09
CA TYR A 226 -6.40 17.23 21.95
C TYR A 226 -5.21 18.19 21.92
N ARG A 227 -5.33 19.33 21.24
CA ARG A 227 -4.21 20.27 21.10
C ARG A 227 -3.93 21.00 22.39
N ALA A 228 -4.98 21.43 23.10
CA ALA A 228 -4.83 22.01 24.43
C ALA A 228 -4.18 21.01 25.41
N HIS A 229 -4.58 19.74 25.35
CA HIS A 229 -3.99 18.68 26.17
C HIS A 229 -2.51 18.41 25.84
N ALA A 230 -2.16 18.37 24.54
CA ALA A 230 -0.78 18.21 24.10
C ALA A 230 0.11 19.39 24.55
N ASP A 231 -0.40 20.61 24.43
CA ASP A 231 0.29 21.82 24.88
C ASP A 231 0.54 21.79 26.40
N GLU A 232 -0.45 21.39 27.21
CA GLU A 232 -0.31 21.26 28.67
C GLU A 232 0.81 20.27 29.05
N ILE A 233 0.84 19.10 28.42
CA ILE A 233 1.84 18.06 28.71
C ILE A 233 3.26 18.45 28.25
N ILE A 234 3.37 19.20 27.15
CA ILE A 234 4.69 19.59 26.61
C ILE A 234 5.25 20.83 27.32
N GLN A 235 4.41 21.77 27.75
CA GLN A 235 4.85 22.97 28.46
C GLN A 235 5.45 22.66 29.84
N ASP A 236 5.24 21.45 30.38
CA ASP A 236 6.02 20.95 31.51
C ASP A 236 7.51 20.82 31.12
N ALA A 237 8.34 21.72 31.67
CA ALA A 237 9.78 21.74 31.49
C ALA A 237 10.48 20.42 31.86
N GLY A 238 9.82 19.55 32.63
CA GLY A 238 10.28 18.22 33.01
C GLY A 238 9.91 17.08 32.06
N SER A 239 9.16 17.31 30.96
CA SER A 239 8.65 16.23 30.11
C SER A 239 9.78 15.46 29.40
N LEU A 240 10.21 14.35 30.02
CA LEU A 240 11.20 13.43 29.48
C LEU A 240 10.72 12.80 28.16
N ALA A 241 9.41 12.61 28.01
CA ALA A 241 8.80 12.02 26.83
C ALA A 241 8.99 12.89 25.58
N PHE A 242 8.72 14.21 25.67
CA PHE A 242 8.93 15.11 24.52
C PHE A 242 10.41 15.27 24.16
N ARG A 243 11.29 15.36 25.16
CA ARG A 243 12.74 15.40 24.92
C ARG A 243 13.24 14.12 24.26
N HIS A 244 12.71 12.97 24.63
CA HIS A 244 13.04 11.69 24.01
C HIS A 244 12.52 11.63 22.57
N TRP A 245 11.28 12.05 22.34
CA TRP A 245 10.69 12.12 20.99
C TRP A 245 11.51 13.01 20.05
N CYS A 246 11.95 14.20 20.50
CA CYS A 246 12.84 15.08 19.73
C CYS A 246 14.22 14.48 19.42
N LYS A 247 14.68 13.47 20.19
CA LYS A 247 15.91 12.74 19.86
C LYS A 247 15.68 11.69 18.79
N ILE A 248 14.50 11.08 18.75
CA ILE A 248 14.11 10.10 17.73
C ILE A 248 13.83 10.81 16.39
N PHE A 249 13.11 11.95 16.43
CA PHE A 249 12.70 12.70 15.25
C PHE A 249 13.27 14.12 15.24
N PRO A 250 14.59 14.28 14.99
CA PRO A 250 15.29 15.55 15.19
C PRO A 250 14.86 16.67 14.25
N GLU A 251 14.44 16.38 13.02
CA GLU A 251 13.96 17.43 12.09
C GLU A 251 12.58 17.96 12.50
N MET A 252 11.76 17.14 13.15
CA MET A 252 10.39 17.51 13.53
C MET A 252 10.35 18.48 14.72
N ARG A 253 11.42 18.58 15.52
CA ARG A 253 11.52 19.49 16.66
C ARG A 253 11.43 20.98 16.27
N PHE A 254 11.64 21.29 14.99
CA PHE A 254 11.61 22.66 14.48
C PHE A 254 10.18 23.13 14.17
N LEU A 255 9.19 22.24 14.19
CA LEU A 255 7.79 22.63 14.12
C LEU A 255 7.31 23.19 15.46
N PRO A 256 6.58 24.32 15.47
CA PRO A 256 5.86 24.79 16.65
C PRO A 256 4.92 23.71 17.21
N ILE A 257 4.80 23.61 18.53
CA ILE A 257 4.00 22.56 19.20
C ILE A 257 2.55 22.58 18.74
N GLY A 258 1.92 23.75 18.63
CA GLY A 258 0.55 23.87 18.14
C GLY A 258 0.37 23.32 16.71
N ILE A 259 1.39 23.44 15.85
CA ILE A 259 1.37 22.85 14.50
C ILE A 259 1.59 21.33 14.58
N LEU A 260 2.51 20.84 15.42
CA LEU A 260 2.70 19.39 15.65
C LEU A 260 1.42 18.73 16.16
N ALA A 261 0.76 19.34 17.14
CA ALA A 261 -0.51 18.88 17.67
C ALA A 261 -1.60 18.90 16.58
N PHE A 262 -1.74 20.00 15.83
CA PHE A 262 -2.70 20.04 14.72
C PHE A 262 -2.46 18.94 13.67
N LEU A 263 -1.21 18.74 13.24
CA LEU A 263 -0.88 17.74 12.21
C LEU A 263 -1.04 16.30 12.68
N SER A 264 -0.90 16.04 13.99
CA SER A 264 -1.04 14.70 14.60
C SER A 264 -2.47 14.36 15.00
N GLU A 265 -3.35 15.35 15.18
CA GLU A 265 -4.76 15.19 15.57
C GLU A 265 -5.53 14.20 14.67
N LYS A 266 -5.11 14.06 13.42
CA LYS A 266 -5.69 13.10 12.46
C LYS A 266 -5.62 11.63 12.89
N TYR A 267 -4.70 11.27 13.78
CA TYR A 267 -4.53 9.92 14.30
C TYR A 267 -5.29 9.67 15.62
N VAL A 268 -5.91 10.72 16.16
CA VAL A 268 -6.72 10.60 17.36
C VAL A 268 -8.01 9.82 17.04
N SER A 269 -8.18 8.67 17.71
CA SER A 269 -9.27 7.72 17.47
C SER A 269 -10.55 8.08 18.23
N ILE A 270 -10.99 9.34 18.20
CA ILE A 270 -12.23 9.76 18.89
C ILE A 270 -13.49 9.28 18.16
N TYR A 271 -13.45 9.18 16.83
CA TYR A 271 -14.60 8.75 16.01
C TYR A 271 -14.19 7.68 15.00
N PRO A 272 -14.97 6.60 14.84
CA PRO A 272 -14.75 5.64 13.77
C PRO A 272 -14.88 6.37 12.43
N ARG A 273 -13.75 6.47 11.71
CA ARG A 273 -13.73 7.08 10.37
C ARG A 273 -14.15 6.00 9.38
N PRO A 274 -15.28 6.17 8.67
CA PRO A 274 -15.64 5.25 7.61
C PRO A 274 -14.56 5.29 6.54
N LEU A 275 -14.22 4.13 5.96
CA LEU A 275 -13.39 4.10 4.75
C LEU A 275 -14.02 5.01 3.69
N SER A 276 -13.18 5.86 3.07
CA SER A 276 -13.63 6.81 2.06
C SER A 276 -14.33 6.09 0.90
N GLN A 277 -15.56 6.50 0.58
CA GLN A 277 -16.34 6.01 -0.56
C GLN A 277 -15.86 6.61 -1.90
N ASN A 278 -14.86 7.48 -1.91
CA ASN A 278 -14.48 8.22 -3.13
C ASN A 278 -14.00 7.34 -4.29
N SER A 279 -13.58 6.10 -4.05
CA SER A 279 -13.21 5.15 -5.10
C SER A 279 -14.40 4.36 -5.67
N GLN A 280 -15.59 4.47 -5.07
CA GLN A 280 -16.82 3.81 -5.55
C GLN A 280 -17.29 4.39 -6.89
N MET A 281 -16.95 5.64 -7.20
CA MET A 281 -17.40 6.33 -8.40
C MET A 281 -16.71 5.88 -9.69
N LYS A 282 -15.51 5.27 -9.64
CA LYS A 282 -14.78 4.89 -10.87
C LYS A 282 -15.19 3.53 -11.45
N ILE A 283 -15.69 2.61 -10.63
CA ILE A 283 -16.19 1.31 -11.08
C ILE A 283 -17.67 1.28 -10.71
N ASN A 284 -18.54 1.35 -11.71
CA ASN A 284 -19.99 1.37 -11.52
C ASN A 284 -20.48 -0.02 -11.09
N ILE A 285 -20.27 -0.38 -9.81
CA ILE A 285 -20.60 -1.68 -9.26
C ILE A 285 -22.08 -1.65 -8.84
N SER A 286 -22.94 -2.18 -9.70
CA SER A 286 -24.30 -2.50 -9.31
C SER A 286 -24.27 -3.72 -8.37
N PHE A 287 -24.40 -3.48 -7.07
CA PHE A 287 -24.81 -4.55 -6.17
C PHE A 287 -26.27 -4.84 -6.49
N GLY A 288 -26.54 -6.04 -7.01
CA GLY A 288 -27.91 -6.48 -7.18
C GLY A 288 -28.65 -6.31 -5.85
N ASN A 289 -29.82 -5.66 -5.87
CA ASN A 289 -30.68 -5.58 -4.71
C ASN A 289 -30.91 -7.00 -4.21
N ILE A 290 -30.40 -7.32 -3.02
CA ILE A 290 -30.71 -8.57 -2.33
C ILE A 290 -32.08 -8.41 -1.66
N GLU A 291 -33.06 -7.93 -2.41
CA GLU A 291 -34.45 -8.16 -2.05
C GLU A 291 -34.84 -9.44 -2.77
N PRO A 292 -35.02 -10.55 -2.03
CA PRO A 292 -35.35 -11.80 -2.66
C PRO A 292 -36.76 -11.68 -3.23
N GLU A 293 -36.87 -11.45 -4.53
CA GLU A 293 -38.12 -11.59 -5.30
C GLU A 293 -38.74 -13.00 -5.09
N ASN A 294 -37.94 -13.97 -4.64
CA ASN A 294 -38.35 -15.33 -4.30
C ASN A 294 -37.87 -15.77 -2.89
N LYS A 295 -38.78 -15.71 -1.91
CA LYS A 295 -38.54 -16.13 -0.51
C LYS A 295 -38.03 -17.58 -0.38
N SER A 296 -38.53 -18.51 -1.19
CA SER A 296 -38.13 -19.92 -1.14
C SER A 296 -36.67 -20.13 -1.59
N ALA A 297 -36.21 -19.37 -2.57
CA ALA A 297 -34.83 -19.40 -3.01
C ALA A 297 -33.88 -18.84 -1.95
N TRP A 298 -34.30 -17.75 -1.28
CA TRP A 298 -33.55 -17.14 -0.18
C TRP A 298 -33.43 -18.06 1.03
N ASP A 299 -34.51 -18.73 1.43
CA ASP A 299 -34.49 -19.69 2.55
C ASP A 299 -33.50 -20.84 2.28
N LYS A 300 -33.49 -21.38 1.05
CA LYS A 300 -32.53 -22.42 0.65
C LYS A 300 -31.09 -21.93 0.67
N ASP A 301 -30.84 -20.71 0.20
CA ASP A 301 -29.51 -20.10 0.21
C ASP A 301 -29.02 -19.83 1.64
N MET A 302 -29.90 -19.38 2.54
CA MET A 302 -29.58 -19.20 3.96
C MET A 302 -29.29 -20.53 4.65
N ILE A 303 -30.06 -21.58 4.40
CA ILE A 303 -29.74 -22.92 4.92
C ILE A 303 -28.35 -23.37 4.46
N ARG A 304 -28.00 -23.17 3.19
CA ARG A 304 -26.66 -23.47 2.66
C ARG A 304 -25.58 -22.64 3.36
N ALA A 305 -25.80 -21.33 3.52
CA ALA A 305 -24.86 -20.45 4.19
C ALA A 305 -24.63 -20.84 5.65
N HIS A 306 -25.68 -21.22 6.38
CA HIS A 306 -25.59 -21.74 7.75
C HIS A 306 -24.80 -23.04 7.81
N ARG A 307 -25.09 -24.00 6.91
CA ARG A 307 -24.33 -25.26 6.84
C ARG A 307 -22.85 -25.02 6.59
N LEU A 308 -22.51 -24.12 5.66
CA LEU A 308 -21.12 -23.81 5.33
C LEU A 308 -20.40 -23.10 6.50
N CYS A 309 -21.08 -22.20 7.21
CA CYS A 309 -20.53 -21.59 8.43
C CYS A 309 -20.27 -22.62 9.52
N THR A 310 -21.21 -23.55 9.74
CA THR A 310 -21.03 -24.65 10.69
C THR A 310 -19.88 -25.57 10.30
N LEU A 311 -19.76 -25.92 9.00
CA LEU A 311 -18.64 -26.71 8.50
C LEU A 311 -17.30 -26.00 8.74
N ALA A 312 -17.22 -24.71 8.42
CA ALA A 312 -16.03 -23.90 8.66
C ALA A 312 -15.61 -23.90 10.14
N GLN A 313 -16.59 -23.79 11.05
CA GLN A 313 -16.33 -23.85 12.49
C GLN A 313 -15.81 -25.23 12.94
N ILE A 314 -16.35 -26.32 12.37
CA ILE A 314 -15.91 -27.70 12.67
C ILE A 314 -14.50 -27.94 12.14
N GLU A 315 -14.19 -27.45 10.93
CA GLU A 315 -12.86 -27.59 10.31
C GLU A 315 -11.82 -26.61 10.84
N GLY A 316 -12.22 -25.66 11.70
CA GLY A 316 -11.32 -24.61 12.18
C GLY A 316 -10.87 -23.64 11.09
N LYS A 317 -11.61 -23.52 9.99
CA LYS A 317 -11.35 -22.60 8.87
C LYS A 317 -12.28 -21.39 8.94
N SER A 318 -11.95 -20.35 8.18
CA SER A 318 -12.90 -19.29 7.87
C SER A 318 -13.90 -19.74 6.81
N VAL A 319 -15.15 -19.24 6.87
CA VAL A 319 -16.15 -19.50 5.82
C VAL A 319 -15.71 -18.98 4.45
N GLY A 320 -14.83 -17.97 4.42
CA GLY A 320 -14.29 -17.44 3.18
C GLY A 320 -13.28 -18.35 2.51
N GLU A 321 -12.49 -19.12 3.28
CA GLU A 321 -11.60 -20.17 2.75
C GLU A 321 -12.41 -21.30 2.11
N LEU A 322 -13.43 -21.82 2.80
CA LEU A 322 -14.29 -22.86 2.23
C LEU A 322 -14.96 -22.42 0.92
N ARG A 323 -15.41 -21.17 0.83
CA ARG A 323 -16.00 -20.63 -0.41
C ARG A 323 -15.00 -20.52 -1.57
N ARG A 324 -13.70 -20.39 -1.28
CA ARG A 324 -12.64 -20.41 -2.30
C ARG A 324 -12.30 -21.84 -2.73
N GLU A 325 -12.47 -22.80 -1.84
CA GLU A 325 -12.26 -24.24 -2.11
C GLU A 325 -13.35 -24.84 -3.01
N GLU A 326 -14.61 -24.39 -2.92
CA GLU A 326 -15.72 -24.91 -3.75
C GLU A 326 -15.46 -24.75 -5.26
N GLU A 327 -15.33 -23.51 -5.74
CA GLU A 327 -15.00 -23.21 -7.13
C GLU A 327 -14.47 -21.77 -7.25
N PRO A 328 -13.28 -21.54 -7.84
CA PRO A 328 -12.70 -20.20 -7.96
C PRO A 328 -13.59 -19.19 -8.70
N SER A 329 -14.41 -19.66 -9.65
CA SER A 329 -15.37 -18.85 -10.43
C SER A 329 -16.47 -18.21 -9.55
N ASN A 330 -16.78 -18.83 -8.40
CA ASN A 330 -17.84 -18.39 -7.50
C ASN A 330 -17.42 -17.25 -6.54
N VAL A 331 -16.12 -16.92 -6.46
CA VAL A 331 -15.63 -15.86 -5.56
C VAL A 331 -16.28 -14.51 -5.87
N LEU A 332 -16.42 -14.16 -7.15
CA LEU A 332 -17.10 -12.92 -7.54
C LEU A 332 -18.57 -12.94 -7.13
N ARG A 333 -19.27 -14.05 -7.39
CA ARG A 333 -20.68 -14.21 -7.04
C ARG A 333 -20.90 -14.04 -5.55
N TYR A 334 -20.08 -14.68 -4.72
CA TYR A 334 -20.13 -14.52 -3.27
C TYR A 334 -19.85 -13.07 -2.85
N ALA A 335 -18.84 -12.42 -3.42
CA ALA A 335 -18.54 -11.03 -3.11
C ALA A 335 -19.66 -10.06 -3.55
N SER A 336 -20.29 -10.28 -4.71
CA SER A 336 -21.43 -9.46 -5.17
C SER A 336 -22.68 -9.66 -4.30
N GLU A 337 -22.89 -10.87 -3.79
CA GLU A 337 -23.95 -11.18 -2.80
C GLU A 337 -23.57 -10.72 -1.36
N ARG A 338 -22.50 -9.94 -1.20
CA ARG A 338 -21.95 -9.47 0.08
C ARG A 338 -21.61 -10.60 1.05
N LYS A 339 -21.35 -11.80 0.56
CA LYS A 339 -20.87 -12.95 1.35
C LYS A 339 -19.35 -12.88 1.51
N CYS A 340 -18.88 -13.35 2.65
CA CYS A 340 -17.44 -13.33 2.96
C CYS A 340 -16.66 -14.32 2.10
N VAL A 341 -15.59 -13.85 1.47
CA VAL A 341 -14.57 -14.66 0.79
C VAL A 341 -13.18 -14.39 1.36
N CYS A 342 -13.07 -13.81 2.55
CA CYS A 342 -11.78 -13.47 3.16
C CYS A 342 -11.15 -14.70 3.82
N LEU A 343 -9.82 -14.74 3.83
CA LEU A 343 -9.03 -15.73 4.58
C LEU A 343 -9.09 -15.47 6.09
N GLU A 344 -8.61 -16.43 6.87
CA GLU A 344 -8.60 -16.37 8.34
C GLU A 344 -7.92 -15.09 8.86
N ILE A 345 -6.86 -14.62 8.20
CA ILE A 345 -6.09 -13.42 8.60
C ILE A 345 -6.88 -12.09 8.52
N CYS A 346 -8.07 -12.08 7.93
CA CYS A 346 -8.91 -10.89 7.86
C CYS A 346 -9.72 -10.69 9.15
N THR A 347 -9.90 -9.45 9.59
CA THR A 347 -10.67 -9.09 10.79
C THR A 347 -12.14 -9.51 10.71
N CYS A 348 -12.72 -9.56 9.50
CA CYS A 348 -14.10 -9.99 9.31
C CYS A 348 -14.28 -11.51 9.40
N SER A 349 -13.21 -12.30 9.24
CA SER A 349 -13.28 -13.77 9.08
C SER A 349 -14.05 -14.43 10.22
N ARG A 350 -13.75 -14.07 11.47
CA ARG A 350 -14.41 -14.62 12.67
C ARG A 350 -15.90 -14.31 12.73
N LEU A 351 -16.29 -13.06 12.44
CA LEU A 351 -17.70 -12.66 12.51
C LEU A 351 -18.52 -13.31 11.39
N CYS A 352 -17.99 -13.26 10.17
CA CYS A 352 -18.61 -13.86 8.99
C CYS A 352 -18.72 -15.39 9.10
N THR A 353 -17.78 -16.04 9.79
CA THR A 353 -17.83 -17.49 10.04
C THR A 353 -18.81 -17.85 11.14
N LYS A 354 -19.00 -16.97 12.12
CA LYS A 354 -19.95 -17.19 13.23
C LYS A 354 -21.41 -17.02 12.80
N PHE A 355 -21.68 -16.02 11.94
CA PHE A 355 -23.04 -15.61 11.62
C PHE A 355 -23.25 -15.58 10.11
N ALA A 356 -24.00 -16.57 9.59
CA ALA A 356 -24.24 -16.75 8.16
C ALA A 356 -24.93 -15.57 7.47
N SER A 357 -25.74 -14.80 8.21
CA SER A 357 -26.43 -13.61 7.73
C SER A 357 -25.56 -12.34 7.72
N THR A 358 -24.30 -12.41 8.17
CA THR A 358 -23.40 -11.25 8.20
C THR A 358 -23.03 -10.84 6.78
N LEU A 359 -23.34 -9.58 6.44
CA LEU A 359 -22.83 -8.95 5.24
C LEU A 359 -21.34 -8.64 5.45
N CYS A 360 -20.50 -9.16 4.57
CA CYS A 360 -19.05 -8.99 4.67
C CYS A 360 -18.66 -7.53 4.35
N PRO A 361 -17.96 -6.82 5.25
CA PRO A 361 -17.51 -5.44 4.98
C PRO A 361 -16.42 -5.38 3.90
N CYS A 362 -15.72 -6.48 3.64
CA CYS A 362 -14.68 -6.56 2.61
C CYS A 362 -15.22 -6.92 1.23
N SER A 363 -16.52 -7.18 1.08
CA SER A 363 -17.09 -7.67 -0.18
C SER A 363 -16.84 -6.69 -1.34
N PHE A 364 -16.97 -5.39 -1.07
CA PHE A 364 -16.71 -4.33 -2.03
C PHE A 364 -15.27 -4.34 -2.55
N ARG A 365 -14.29 -4.46 -1.64
CA ARG A 365 -12.87 -4.59 -1.98
C ARG A 365 -12.63 -5.76 -2.92
N TRP A 366 -13.24 -6.92 -2.65
CA TRP A 366 -13.12 -8.09 -3.52
C TRP A 366 -13.75 -7.87 -4.89
N VAL A 367 -14.96 -7.30 -4.97
CA VAL A 367 -15.59 -7.02 -6.26
C VAL A 367 -14.71 -6.07 -7.09
N ARG A 368 -14.25 -4.95 -6.51
CA ARG A 368 -13.33 -4.02 -7.17
C ARG A 368 -12.08 -4.71 -7.66
N GLY A 369 -11.42 -5.50 -6.80
CA GLY A 369 -10.22 -6.24 -7.16
C GLY A 369 -10.44 -7.23 -8.31
N ILE A 370 -11.60 -7.86 -8.42
CA ILE A 370 -11.89 -8.78 -9.53
C ILE A 370 -12.17 -7.98 -10.81
N MET A 371 -12.96 -6.90 -10.72
CA MET A 371 -13.37 -6.10 -11.88
C MET A 371 -12.18 -5.44 -12.58
N ILE A 372 -11.17 -4.95 -11.86
CA ILE A 372 -10.00 -4.29 -12.48
C ILE A 372 -9.14 -5.22 -13.36
N HIS A 373 -9.31 -6.54 -13.27
CA HIS A 373 -8.60 -7.51 -14.10
C HIS A 373 -9.46 -8.10 -15.21
N ARG A 374 -10.71 -7.65 -15.34
CA ARG A 374 -11.62 -8.11 -16.39
C ARG A 374 -11.34 -7.36 -17.70
N PRO A 375 -11.24 -8.06 -18.85
CA PRO A 375 -11.00 -7.43 -20.15
C PRO A 375 -12.05 -6.37 -20.51
N GLU A 376 -13.28 -6.52 -20.03
CA GLU A 376 -14.39 -5.60 -20.33
C GLU A 376 -14.27 -4.26 -19.57
N TYR A 377 -13.41 -4.20 -18.55
CA TYR A 377 -13.10 -2.98 -17.82
C TYR A 377 -11.77 -2.42 -18.32
N ASP A 378 -11.83 -1.67 -19.43
CA ASP A 378 -10.68 -0.95 -19.96
C ASP A 378 -10.35 0.27 -19.10
N ILE A 379 -9.55 0.03 -18.07
CA ILE A 379 -8.99 1.07 -17.23
C ILE A 379 -7.51 1.24 -17.57
N GLY A 380 -7.11 2.48 -17.85
CA GLY A 380 -5.70 2.80 -18.08
C GLY A 380 -4.82 2.39 -16.91
N TYR A 381 -3.56 2.06 -17.18
CA TYR A 381 -2.59 1.60 -16.18
C TYR A 381 -2.48 2.53 -14.95
N TYR A 382 -2.56 3.84 -15.13
CA TYR A 382 -2.46 4.81 -14.04
C TYR A 382 -3.62 4.68 -13.05
N ASP A 383 -4.85 4.55 -13.56
CA ASP A 383 -6.03 4.32 -12.73
C ASP A 383 -5.97 2.94 -12.09
N LYS A 384 -5.54 1.92 -12.84
CA LYS A 384 -5.39 0.55 -12.34
C LYS A 384 -4.38 0.45 -11.21
N SER A 385 -3.19 1.02 -11.36
CA SER A 385 -2.15 1.03 -10.32
C SER A 385 -2.57 1.84 -9.08
N THR A 386 -3.34 2.91 -9.28
CA THR A 386 -3.94 3.68 -8.18
C THR A 386 -4.98 2.84 -7.41
N ILE A 387 -5.88 2.16 -8.12
CA ILE A 387 -6.87 1.27 -7.50
C ILE A 387 -6.17 0.10 -6.78
N MET A 388 -5.10 -0.47 -7.35
CA MET A 388 -4.33 -1.52 -6.68
C MET A 388 -3.67 -1.03 -5.39
N GLY A 389 -3.12 0.19 -5.37
CA GLY A 389 -2.61 0.82 -4.15
C GLY A 389 -3.70 0.96 -3.07
N GLU A 390 -4.89 1.39 -3.46
CA GLU A 390 -6.06 1.48 -2.58
C GLU A 390 -6.49 0.11 -2.04
N LEU A 391 -6.66 -0.88 -2.91
CA LEU A 391 -7.04 -2.24 -2.52
C LEU A 391 -6.01 -2.88 -1.59
N THR A 392 -4.72 -2.64 -1.84
CA THR A 392 -3.62 -3.12 -1.00
C THR A 392 -3.70 -2.49 0.38
N TYR A 393 -3.88 -1.17 0.48
CA TYR A 393 -4.07 -0.49 1.75
C TYR A 393 -5.33 -0.96 2.49
N GLU A 394 -6.47 -1.07 1.80
CA GLU A 394 -7.72 -1.62 2.37
C GLU A 394 -7.55 -3.06 2.87
N SER A 395 -6.63 -3.82 2.27
CA SER A 395 -6.30 -5.17 2.69
C SER A 395 -5.44 -5.19 3.94
N LEU A 396 -4.39 -4.38 3.98
CA LEU A 396 -3.55 -4.15 5.15
C LEU A 396 -4.37 -3.66 6.35
N ALA A 397 -5.26 -2.69 6.14
CA ALA A 397 -6.14 -2.17 7.19
C ALA A 397 -7.12 -3.22 7.75
N ALA A 398 -7.49 -4.21 6.93
CA ALA A 398 -8.42 -5.27 7.33
C ALA A 398 -7.74 -6.46 8.04
N LEU A 399 -6.41 -6.52 8.12
CA LEU A 399 -5.69 -7.60 8.80
C LEU A 399 -6.03 -7.66 10.29
N GLN A 400 -6.12 -8.86 10.85
CA GLN A 400 -6.25 -9.05 12.29
C GLN A 400 -5.03 -8.51 13.03
N ARG A 401 -5.26 -7.99 14.24
CA ARG A 401 -4.24 -7.25 15.03
C ARG A 401 -3.25 -8.13 15.77
N ASP A 402 -3.63 -9.37 16.02
CA ASP A 402 -2.84 -10.40 16.68
C ASP A 402 -1.96 -11.19 15.71
N LYS A 403 -1.94 -10.81 14.42
CA LYS A 403 -1.11 -11.47 13.42
C LYS A 403 0.31 -10.92 13.44
N PRO A 404 1.33 -11.78 13.30
CA PRO A 404 2.72 -11.34 13.32
C PRO A 404 3.06 -10.41 12.13
N GLU A 405 4.08 -9.59 12.32
CA GLU A 405 4.49 -8.54 11.36
C GLU A 405 4.81 -9.09 9.96
N ASP A 406 5.25 -10.35 9.87
CA ASP A 406 5.52 -11.02 8.61
C ASP A 406 4.27 -11.15 7.73
N VAL A 407 3.07 -11.25 8.33
CA VAL A 407 1.80 -11.29 7.61
C VAL A 407 1.53 -9.94 6.93
N VAL A 408 1.73 -8.83 7.66
CA VAL A 408 1.58 -7.47 7.13
C VAL A 408 2.55 -7.25 5.96
N ARG A 409 3.80 -7.70 6.13
CA ARG A 409 4.82 -7.59 5.10
C ARG A 409 4.49 -8.43 3.86
N ARG A 410 4.06 -9.69 4.03
CA ARG A 410 3.64 -10.56 2.92
C ARG A 410 2.48 -9.97 2.13
N GLU A 411 1.54 -9.34 2.84
CA GLU A 411 0.38 -8.68 2.26
C GLU A 411 0.79 -7.45 1.43
N LEU A 412 1.67 -6.61 1.98
CA LEU A 412 2.23 -5.45 1.30
C LEU A 412 2.99 -5.86 0.02
N TYR A 413 3.87 -6.87 0.12
CA TYR A 413 4.60 -7.38 -1.04
C TYR A 413 3.67 -7.97 -2.11
N GLY A 414 2.57 -8.64 -1.71
CA GLY A 414 1.56 -9.12 -2.63
C GLY A 414 1.02 -7.99 -3.52
N GLY A 415 0.58 -6.89 -2.90
CA GLY A 415 0.07 -5.72 -3.61
C GLY A 415 1.13 -5.03 -4.49
N ILE A 416 2.34 -4.83 -3.95
CA ILE A 416 3.46 -4.22 -4.69
C ILE A 416 3.82 -5.05 -5.93
N ASN A 417 3.85 -6.38 -5.80
CA ASN A 417 4.20 -7.25 -6.92
C ASN A 417 3.18 -7.17 -8.05
N VAL A 418 1.88 -7.06 -7.73
CA VAL A 418 0.85 -6.87 -8.76
C VAL A 418 1.02 -5.53 -9.48
N ILE A 419 1.29 -4.45 -8.75
CA ILE A 419 1.55 -3.12 -9.35
C ILE A 419 2.78 -3.19 -10.27
N ARG A 420 3.85 -3.85 -9.84
CA ARG A 420 5.05 -4.07 -10.64
C ARG A 420 4.78 -4.89 -11.90
N GLU A 421 4.00 -5.96 -11.81
CA GLU A 421 3.62 -6.76 -12.99
C GLU A 421 2.84 -5.92 -14.01
N GLU A 422 1.91 -5.08 -13.56
CA GLU A 422 1.18 -4.18 -14.46
C GLU A 422 2.08 -3.10 -15.06
N MET A 423 3.08 -2.61 -14.31
CA MET A 423 4.07 -1.66 -14.83
C MET A 423 4.86 -2.26 -16.00
N ILE A 424 5.29 -3.52 -15.86
CA ILE A 424 5.99 -4.26 -16.91
C ILE A 424 5.07 -4.45 -18.13
N LYS A 425 3.84 -4.94 -17.93
CA LYS A 425 2.88 -5.15 -19.02
C LYS A 425 2.60 -3.87 -19.79
N HIS A 426 2.39 -2.76 -19.08
CA HIS A 426 2.15 -1.47 -19.69
C HIS A 426 3.31 -1.05 -20.59
N HIS A 427 4.54 -1.13 -20.11
CA HIS A 427 5.71 -0.76 -20.92
C HIS A 427 5.88 -1.66 -22.15
N MET A 428 5.69 -2.98 -21.98
CA MET A 428 5.82 -3.94 -23.08
C MET A 428 4.78 -3.70 -24.17
N ALA A 429 3.51 -3.43 -23.80
CA ALA A 429 2.45 -3.12 -24.76
C ALA A 429 2.73 -1.83 -25.58
N PHE A 430 3.41 -0.85 -24.96
CA PHE A 430 3.86 0.36 -25.67
C PHE A 430 5.00 0.06 -26.65
N GLN A 431 5.95 -0.82 -26.29
CA GLN A 431 7.06 -1.18 -27.17
C GLN A 431 6.62 -2.03 -28.38
N THR A 432 5.63 -2.90 -28.22
CA THR A 432 5.14 -3.79 -29.30
C THR A 432 4.17 -3.09 -30.25
N GLY A 433 3.78 -1.83 -29.98
CA GLY A 433 2.79 -1.11 -30.79
C GLY A 433 1.36 -1.67 -30.68
N GLU A 434 1.11 -2.58 -29.73
CA GLU A 434 -0.21 -3.21 -29.55
C GLU A 434 -1.28 -2.25 -29.00
N ILE A 435 -0.91 -1.01 -28.69
CA ILE A 435 -1.82 0.02 -28.19
C ILE A 435 -2.63 0.68 -29.32
N ASP A 436 -2.21 0.54 -30.58
CA ASP A 436 -2.96 1.07 -31.73
C ASP A 436 -4.19 0.23 -32.13
N ILE A 437 -4.47 -0.89 -31.46
CA ILE A 437 -5.66 -1.71 -31.75
C ILE A 437 -6.83 -1.44 -30.76
N LEU A 438 -6.61 -0.70 -29.67
CA LEU A 438 -7.67 -0.41 -28.69
C LEU A 438 -8.08 1.08 -28.61
N LEU A 439 -7.47 1.96 -29.41
CA LEU A 439 -7.87 3.37 -29.50
C LEU A 439 -8.86 3.68 -30.64
N VAL A 440 -9.29 2.66 -31.40
CA VAL A 440 -10.33 2.80 -32.43
C VAL A 440 -11.23 1.56 -32.43
N SER A 441 -12.19 1.46 -31.50
CA SER A 441 -13.48 0.79 -31.75
C SER A 441 -14.55 1.24 -30.77
#